data_AF-A0A1E3UX20-F1
#
_entry.id   AF-A0A1E3UX20-F1
#
_cell.length_a   1.000
_cell.length_b   1.000
_cell.length_c   1.000
_cell.angle_alpha   90.00
_cell.angle_beta   90.00
_cell.angle_gamma   90.00
#
_symmetry.space_group_name_H-M   'P 1'
#
loop_
_entity.id
_entity.type
_entity.pdbx_description
1 polymer ?
#
loop_
_entity_poly.entity_id
_entity_poly.type
_entity_poly.pdbx_seq_one_letter_code
_entity_poly.pdbx_strand_id
1 'polypeptide(L)'
;MAFQFDTYRFNTEDAIQVCVGAFALAVPIGFSEEAWQLGETLPLLNLLMLFGLSLLFLGAFTYQSVFQQNIRHRLPVFIFRIIIAYLISACVVSLVLLCLDKLPLIDDTMTSFKRIIVISMPASMGAIVVDSFDKE
;
A
#
# COMPACT_ATOMS: atom_id res chain seq x y z
N MET A 1 9.62 15.26 -30.09
CA MET A 1 10.22 14.08 -29.43
C MET A 1 10.72 14.53 -28.06
N ALA A 2 9.80 14.61 -27.09
CA ALA A 2 10.15 14.94 -25.71
C ALA A 2 10.45 13.62 -25.01
N PHE A 3 11.74 13.28 -24.89
CA PHE A 3 12.18 12.26 -23.96
C PHE A 3 12.05 12.87 -22.55
N GLN A 4 11.00 12.47 -21.83
CA GLN A 4 10.69 12.98 -20.51
C GLN A 4 11.60 12.30 -19.48
N PHE A 5 12.72 12.95 -19.18
CA PHE A 5 13.67 12.58 -18.12
C PHE A 5 13.16 12.99 -16.71
N ASP A 6 11.92 12.66 -16.35
CA ASP A 6 11.35 12.95 -15.01
C ASP A 6 11.32 11.73 -14.07
N THR A 7 12.26 10.79 -14.22
CA THR A 7 12.36 9.59 -13.33
C THR A 7 12.81 9.92 -11.89
N TYR A 8 12.78 11.20 -11.47
CA TYR A 8 13.41 11.67 -10.23
C TYR A 8 12.44 12.08 -9.12
N ARG A 9 11.14 12.23 -9.40
CA ARG A 9 10.16 12.69 -8.39
C ARG A 9 8.90 11.86 -8.45
N PHE A 10 8.40 11.48 -7.28
CA PHE A 10 7.04 11.01 -7.15
C PHE A 10 6.09 12.14 -7.58
N ASN A 11 5.38 11.94 -8.68
CA ASN A 11 4.50 12.96 -9.26
C ASN A 11 3.03 12.64 -8.96
N THR A 12 2.11 13.55 -9.34
CA THR A 12 0.66 13.35 -9.18
C THR A 12 0.16 12.11 -9.93
N GLU A 13 0.77 11.78 -11.06
CA GLU A 13 0.46 10.57 -11.83
C GLU A 13 0.75 9.30 -11.01
N ASP A 14 1.95 9.19 -10.42
CA ASP A 14 2.30 8.06 -9.54
C ASP A 14 1.30 7.98 -8.37
N ALA A 15 0.91 9.12 -7.80
CA ALA A 15 -0.07 9.17 -6.71
C ALA A 15 -1.43 8.60 -7.13
N ILE A 16 -1.91 8.97 -8.32
CA ILE A 16 -3.18 8.47 -8.87
C ILE A 16 -3.09 6.97 -9.16
N GLN A 17 -1.99 6.51 -9.75
CA GLN A 17 -1.75 5.09 -10.03
C GLN A 17 -1.74 4.25 -8.74
N VAL A 18 -1.03 4.71 -7.70
CA VAL A 18 -1.02 4.09 -6.37
C VAL A 18 -2.44 4.09 -5.77
N CYS A 19 -3.18 5.20 -5.85
CA CYS A 19 -4.56 5.27 -5.36
C CYS A 19 -5.48 4.27 -6.06
N VAL A 20 -5.45 4.21 -7.39
CA VAL A 20 -6.30 3.32 -8.19
C VAL A 20 -5.95 1.86 -7.95
N GLY A 21 -4.65 1.52 -7.94
CA GLY A 21 -4.18 0.17 -7.64
C GLY A 21 -4.52 -0.26 -6.20
N ALA A 22 -4.38 0.64 -5.23
CA ALA A 22 -4.80 0.38 -3.85
C ALA A 22 -6.30 0.12 -3.76
N PHE A 23 -7.11 0.97 -4.39
CA PHE A 23 -8.57 0.88 -4.36
C PHE A 23 -9.09 -0.42 -4.97
N ALA A 24 -8.50 -0.85 -6.10
CA ALA A 24 -8.88 -2.08 -6.79
C ALA A 24 -8.82 -3.31 -5.89
N LEU A 25 -7.89 -3.35 -4.94
CA LEU A 25 -7.71 -4.45 -3.99
C LEU A 25 -8.41 -4.16 -2.65
N ALA A 26 -8.41 -2.91 -2.19
CA ALA A 26 -9.01 -2.50 -0.93
C ALA A 26 -10.52 -2.72 -0.89
N VAL A 27 -11.24 -2.50 -2.00
CA VAL A 27 -12.70 -2.67 -2.06
C VAL A 27 -13.13 -4.12 -1.87
N PRO A 28 -12.74 -5.09 -2.72
CA PRO A 28 -13.21 -6.46 -2.59
C PRO A 28 -12.78 -7.10 -1.26
N ILE A 29 -11.57 -6.79 -0.77
CA ILE A 29 -11.06 -7.32 0.49
C ILE A 29 -11.73 -6.63 1.68
N GLY A 30 -11.93 -5.32 1.61
CA GLY A 30 -12.65 -4.56 2.64
C GLY A 30 -14.12 -4.96 2.77
N PHE A 31 -14.70 -5.60 1.76
CA PHE A 31 -16.09 -6.08 1.79
C PHE A 31 -16.20 -7.50 2.39
N SER A 32 -15.08 -8.18 2.60
CA SER A 32 -15.04 -9.53 3.14
C SER A 32 -15.09 -9.51 4.67
N GLU A 33 -15.99 -10.30 5.25
CA GLU A 33 -16.10 -10.45 6.71
C GLU A 33 -14.84 -11.08 7.31
N GLU A 34 -14.18 -11.96 6.54
CA GLU A 34 -12.92 -12.59 6.93
C GLU A 34 -11.83 -11.55 7.18
N ALA A 35 -11.77 -10.47 6.39
CA ALA A 35 -10.82 -9.38 6.61
C ALA A 35 -11.09 -8.63 7.92
N TRP A 36 -12.36 -8.44 8.28
CA TRP A 36 -12.76 -7.78 9.53
C TRP A 36 -12.44 -8.64 10.75
N GLN A 37 -12.79 -9.93 10.68
CA GLN A 37 -12.52 -10.92 11.72
C GLN A 37 -11.02 -11.13 11.93
N LEU A 38 -10.22 -11.14 10.85
CA LEU A 38 -8.77 -11.20 10.95
C LEU A 38 -8.24 -9.94 11.66
N GLY A 39 -8.78 -8.76 11.36
CA GLY A 39 -8.43 -7.53 12.08
C GLY A 39 -8.72 -7.57 13.59
N GLU A 40 -9.76 -8.27 14.04
CA GLU A 40 -10.09 -8.41 15.46
C GLU A 40 -9.21 -9.46 16.16
N THR A 41 -9.09 -10.64 15.55
CA THR A 41 -8.54 -11.85 16.19
C THR A 41 -7.02 -11.95 16.08
N LEU A 42 -6.39 -11.24 15.14
CA LEU A 42 -4.96 -11.39 14.91
C LEU A 42 -4.13 -10.84 16.10
N PRO A 43 -3.23 -11.66 16.67
CA PRO A 43 -2.33 -11.19 17.71
C PRO A 43 -1.30 -10.21 17.14
N LEU A 44 -0.80 -9.30 17.98
CA LEU A 44 0.08 -8.21 17.56
C LEU A 44 1.36 -8.70 16.87
N LEU A 45 1.93 -9.82 17.32
CA LEU A 45 3.13 -10.39 16.70
C LEU A 45 2.90 -10.79 15.23
N ASN A 46 1.75 -11.42 14.95
CA ASN A 46 1.39 -11.81 13.59
C ASN A 46 1.08 -10.61 12.72
N LEU A 47 0.49 -9.56 13.30
CA LEU A 47 0.29 -8.28 12.62
C LEU A 47 1.62 -7.65 12.20
N LEU A 48 2.61 -7.64 13.08
CA LEU A 48 3.96 -7.12 12.78
C LEU A 48 4.66 -7.96 11.70
N MET A 49 4.49 -9.29 11.72
CA MET A 49 4.99 -10.17 10.67
C MET A 49 4.33 -9.87 9.32
N LEU A 50 3.01 -9.67 9.29
CA LEU A 50 2.26 -9.32 8.09
C LEU A 50 2.67 -7.95 7.54
N PHE A 51 2.85 -6.97 8.43
CA PHE A 51 3.39 -5.66 8.06
C PHE A 51 4.81 -5.76 7.48
N GLY A 52 5.70 -6.51 8.13
CA GLY A 52 7.05 -6.76 7.61
C GLY A 52 7.03 -7.45 6.24
N LEU A 53 6.12 -8.41 6.05
CA LEU A 53 5.93 -9.08 4.76
C LEU A 53 5.43 -8.11 3.68
N SER A 54 4.52 -7.19 4.02
CA SER A 54 4.08 -6.12 3.13
C SER A 54 5.26 -5.26 2.67
N LEU A 55 6.09 -4.79 3.60
CA LEU A 55 7.28 -3.99 3.27
C LEU A 55 8.29 -4.76 2.42
N LEU A 56 8.47 -6.05 2.69
CA LEU A 56 9.34 -6.93 1.89
C LEU A 56 8.85 -7.00 0.45
N PHE A 57 7.57 -7.27 0.23
CA PHE A 57 7.01 -7.36 -1.12
C PHE A 57 7.03 -6.01 -1.84
N LEU A 58 6.68 -4.91 -1.17
CA LEU A 58 6.80 -3.57 -1.74
C LEU A 58 8.24 -3.28 -2.13
N GLY A 59 9.20 -3.60 -1.27
CA GLY A 59 10.62 -3.42 -1.55
C GLY A 59 11.10 -4.25 -2.74
N ALA A 60 10.73 -5.53 -2.80
CA ALA A 60 11.09 -6.42 -3.89
C ALA A 60 10.48 -5.96 -5.23
N PHE A 61 9.18 -5.63 -5.26
CA PHE A 61 8.50 -5.14 -6.47
C PHE A 61 9.04 -3.79 -6.91
N THR A 62 9.25 -2.85 -5.99
CA THR A 62 9.82 -1.55 -6.32
C THR A 62 11.25 -1.72 -6.86
N TYR A 63 12.05 -2.62 -6.30
CA TYR A 63 13.41 -2.86 -6.75
C TYR A 63 13.46 -3.42 -8.17
N GLN A 64 12.61 -4.41 -8.45
CA GLN A 64 12.60 -5.10 -9.72
C GLN A 64 11.86 -4.31 -10.81
N SER A 65 10.65 -3.84 -10.53
CA SER A 65 9.76 -3.25 -11.54
C SER A 65 9.95 -1.74 -11.72
N VAL A 66 10.35 -1.00 -10.68
CA VAL A 66 10.50 0.47 -10.76
C VAL A 66 11.94 0.90 -10.99
N PHE A 67 12.91 0.24 -10.34
CA PHE A 67 14.33 0.61 -10.43
C PHE A 67 15.16 -0.30 -11.35
N GLN A 68 14.55 -1.31 -11.97
CA GLN A 68 15.21 -2.25 -12.88
C GLN A 68 16.56 -2.78 -12.32
N GLN A 69 16.58 -3.09 -11.02
CA GLN A 69 17.77 -3.56 -10.27
C GLN A 69 18.91 -2.54 -10.07
N ASN A 70 18.74 -1.26 -10.43
CA ASN A 70 19.81 -0.25 -10.34
C ASN A 70 19.55 0.80 -9.23
N ILE A 71 19.75 0.41 -7.97
CA ILE A 71 19.53 1.28 -6.79
C ILE A 71 20.77 2.06 -6.33
N ARG A 72 21.97 1.76 -6.85
CA ARG A 72 23.28 2.12 -6.23
C ARG A 72 23.48 3.58 -5.78
N HIS A 73 22.76 4.55 -6.34
CA HIS A 73 22.81 5.96 -5.91
C HIS A 73 21.46 6.59 -5.50
N ARG A 74 20.39 5.80 -5.33
CA ARG A 74 19.01 6.32 -5.14
C ARG A 74 18.23 5.70 -3.98
N LEU A 75 18.93 5.18 -2.96
CA LEU A 75 18.30 4.66 -1.73
C LEU A 75 17.25 5.58 -1.08
N PRO A 76 17.47 6.90 -0.91
CA PRO A 76 16.44 7.74 -0.26
C PRO A 76 15.16 7.86 -1.09
N VAL A 77 15.24 7.90 -2.42
CA VAL A 77 14.07 7.94 -3.31
C VAL A 77 13.32 6.62 -3.29
N PHE A 78 14.05 5.50 -3.26
CA PHE A 78 13.49 4.16 -3.13
C PHE A 78 12.69 4.00 -1.82
N ILE A 79 13.27 4.37 -0.69
CA ILE A 79 12.61 4.30 0.62
C ILE A 79 11.38 5.23 0.64
N PHE A 80 11.52 6.46 0.15
CA PHE A 80 10.40 7.41 0.07
C PHE A 80 9.24 6.85 -0.74
N ARG A 81 9.50 6.18 -1.86
CA ARG A 81 8.48 5.55 -2.70
C ARG A 81 7.73 4.43 -1.97
N ILE A 82 8.44 3.56 -1.24
CA ILE A 82 7.80 2.50 -0.44
C ILE A 82 6.91 3.10 0.64
N ILE A 83 7.41 4.10 1.37
CA ILE A 83 6.67 4.75 2.45
C ILE A 83 5.42 5.45 1.90
N ILE A 84 5.54 6.24 0.83
CA ILE A 84 4.41 6.99 0.28
C ILE A 84 3.36 6.05 -0.31
N ALA A 85 3.78 4.98 -1.01
CA ALA A 85 2.86 3.99 -1.56
C ALA A 85 2.06 3.28 -0.46
N TYR A 86 2.74 2.90 0.63
CA TYR A 86 2.07 2.27 1.77
C TYR A 86 1.11 3.24 2.48
N LEU A 87 1.53 4.50 2.71
CA LEU A 87 0.69 5.51 3.36
C LEU A 87 -0.55 5.86 2.54
N ILE A 88 -0.41 6.05 1.23
CA ILE A 88 -1.54 6.30 0.33
C ILE A 88 -2.49 5.09 0.37
N SER A 89 -1.95 3.87 0.30
CA SER A 89 -2.76 2.65 0.35
C SER A 89 -3.52 2.53 1.68
N ALA A 90 -2.87 2.81 2.81
CA ALA A 90 -3.51 2.84 4.12
C ALA A 90 -4.60 3.91 4.23
N CYS A 91 -4.39 5.08 3.60
CA CYS A 91 -5.41 6.12 3.50
C CYS A 91 -6.63 5.64 2.69
N VAL A 92 -6.41 5.04 1.51
CA VAL A 92 -7.47 4.47 0.68
C VAL A 92 -8.25 3.40 1.45
N VAL A 93 -7.56 2.47 2.12
CA VAL A 93 -8.19 1.45 2.97
C VAL A 93 -9.00 2.06 4.10
N SER A 94 -8.47 3.08 4.77
CA SER A 94 -9.19 3.77 5.85
C SER A 94 -10.48 4.42 5.34
N LEU A 95 -10.43 5.07 4.17
CA LEU A 95 -11.61 5.65 3.53
C LEU A 95 -12.63 4.57 3.14
N VAL A 96 -12.18 3.45 2.58
CA VAL A 96 -13.06 2.32 2.24
C VAL A 96 -13.74 1.76 3.49
N LEU A 97 -12.99 1.49 4.56
CA LEU A 97 -13.55 0.99 5.82
C LEU A 97 -14.49 1.99 6.49
N LEU A 98 -14.21 3.29 6.35
CA LEU A 98 -15.09 4.36 6.83
C LEU A 98 -16.41 4.36 6.07
N CYS A 99 -16.37 4.25 4.73
CA CYS A 99 -17.57 4.14 3.90
C CYS A 99 -18.42 2.89 4.21
N LEU A 100 -17.79 1.83 4.73
CA LEU A 100 -18.46 0.58 5.09
C LEU A 100 -18.98 0.54 6.53
N ASP A 101 -18.77 1.60 7.31
CA ASP A 101 -19.07 1.62 8.74
C ASP A 101 -18.33 0.50 9.50
N LYS A 102 -17.12 0.14 9.04
CA LYS A 102 -16.24 -0.90 9.62
C LYS A 102 -14.94 -0.34 10.19
N LEU A 103 -14.90 0.97 10.42
CA LEU A 103 -13.79 1.66 11.06
C LEU A 103 -14.24 2.25 12.42
N PRO A 104 -14.33 1.43 13.50
CA PRO A 104 -14.67 1.93 14.82
C PRO A 104 -13.54 2.83 15.36
N LEU A 105 -13.65 4.14 15.13
CA LEU A 105 -12.63 5.11 15.54
C LEU A 105 -12.67 5.39 17.05
N ILE A 106 -13.85 5.33 17.66
CA ILE A 106 -14.10 5.75 19.04
C ILE A 106 -14.10 4.55 20.00
N ASP A 107 -14.83 3.48 19.66
CA ASP A 107 -15.04 2.37 20.59
C ASP A 107 -13.82 1.43 20.69
N ASP A 108 -13.20 1.11 19.55
CA ASP A 108 -12.04 0.22 19.49
C ASP A 108 -11.05 0.64 18.40
N THR A 109 -10.25 1.66 18.73
CA THR A 109 -9.19 2.17 17.86
C THR A 109 -8.14 1.11 17.53
N MET A 110 -7.92 0.12 18.39
CA MET A 110 -6.93 -0.94 18.16
C MET A 110 -7.39 -1.86 17.04
N THR A 111 -8.65 -2.27 17.05
CA THR A 111 -9.24 -3.08 15.96
C THR A 111 -9.21 -2.34 14.63
N SER A 112 -9.50 -1.03 14.63
CA SER A 112 -9.37 -0.19 13.43
C SER A 112 -7.95 -0.20 12.86
N PHE A 113 -6.94 -0.02 13.70
CA PHE A 113 -5.54 -0.05 13.28
C PHE A 113 -5.12 -1.41 12.70
N LYS A 114 -5.53 -2.50 13.35
CA LYS A 114 -5.27 -3.86 12.86
C LYS A 114 -5.92 -4.11 11.49
N ARG A 115 -7.19 -3.73 11.30
CA ARG A 115 -7.92 -3.86 10.02
C ARG A 115 -7.23 -3.07 8.91
N ILE A 116 -6.81 -1.83 9.20
CA ILE A 116 -6.06 -1.02 8.23
C ILE A 116 -4.79 -1.76 7.80
N ILE A 117 -3.96 -2.26 8.74
CA ILE A 117 -2.71 -2.95 8.37
C ILE A 117 -2.97 -4.22 7.55
N VAL A 118 -3.94 -5.04 7.98
CA VAL A 118 -4.28 -6.30 7.32
C VAL A 118 -4.69 -6.06 5.87
N ILE A 119 -5.55 -5.07 5.62
CA ILE A 119 -6.07 -4.78 4.27
C ILE A 119 -5.09 -3.93 3.46
N SER A 120 -4.28 -3.08 4.10
CA SER A 120 -3.25 -2.28 3.43
C SER A 120 -2.15 -3.15 2.82
N MET A 121 -1.91 -4.36 3.35
CA MET A 121 -0.93 -5.27 2.78
C MET A 121 -1.26 -5.66 1.31
N PRO A 122 -2.42 -6.25 0.99
CA PRO A 122 -2.79 -6.54 -0.38
C PRO A 122 -3.13 -5.28 -1.19
N ALA A 123 -3.67 -4.22 -0.57
CA ALA A 123 -3.94 -2.96 -1.26
C ALA A 123 -2.65 -2.30 -1.78
N SER A 124 -1.61 -2.21 -0.95
CA SER A 124 -0.32 -1.63 -1.35
C SER A 124 0.42 -2.43 -2.41
N MET A 125 0.19 -3.74 -2.50
CA MET A 125 0.64 -4.55 -3.63
C MET A 125 -0.07 -4.16 -4.94
N GLY A 126 -1.40 -4.02 -4.91
CA GLY A 126 -2.15 -3.51 -6.06
C GLY A 126 -1.65 -2.13 -6.51
N ALA A 127 -1.37 -1.26 -5.53
CA ALA A 127 -0.84 0.07 -5.76
C ALA A 127 0.52 0.06 -6.48
N ILE A 128 1.48 -0.73 -6.01
CA ILE A 128 2.84 -0.76 -6.60
C ILE A 128 2.87 -1.42 -7.98
N VAL A 129 1.98 -2.39 -8.23
CA VAL A 129 1.85 -3.01 -9.56
C VAL A 129 1.39 -1.99 -10.59
N VAL A 130 0.35 -1.21 -10.29
CA VAL A 130 -0.15 -0.18 -11.21
C VAL A 130 0.87 0.95 -11.41
N ASP A 131 1.54 1.38 -10.33
CA ASP A 131 2.64 2.37 -10.36
C ASP A 131 3.88 1.91 -11.16
N SER A 132 3.97 0.61 -11.51
CA SER A 132 5.07 0.07 -12.32
C SER A 132 4.79 0.01 -13.82
N PHE A 133 3.54 0.16 -14.28
CA PHE A 133 3.19 -0.06 -15.69
C PHE A 133 3.79 0.94 -16.68
N ASP A 134 4.10 2.16 -16.25
CA ASP A 134 4.70 3.19 -17.11
C ASP A 134 6.23 3.32 -16.94
N LYS A 135 6.85 2.36 -16.24
CA LYS A 135 8.29 2.41 -15.88
C LYS A 135 9.16 1.40 -16.63
N GLU A 136 8.62 0.88 -17.73
CA GLU A 136 9.28 -0.04 -18.67
C GLU A 136 10.20 0.70 -19.66
#